data_AF-A0A6B1YPI7-F1
#
_entry.id   AF-A0A6B1YPI7-F1
#
_cell.length_a   1.000
_cell.length_b   1.000
_cell.length_c   1.000
_cell.angle_alpha   90.00
_cell.angle_beta   90.00
_cell.angle_gamma   90.00
#
_symmetry.space_group_name_H-M   'P 1'
#
loop_
_entity.id
_entity.type
_entity.pdbx_description
1 polymer ?
#
loop_
_entity_poly.entity_id
_entity_poly.type
_entity_poly.pdbx_seq_one_letter_code
_entity_poly.pdbx_strand_id
1 'polypeptide(L)'
;LITKEYVESALGEQFFADIDQMQVDITGLQDQIDNLTDVLAYDPTKTYAKNDIVRVGSRLYQAKQAVPLNASPPNATYWADIGQSIETANGLAQQVATNTADITELDGKVEAAASSLDVLQAAARREPATGEKADALKGWNSIARAATEVTVRANEDEAQAKRTSLLEARTGTAEGRIATVESVVASNNAVTVQRLDQLSGQVASNASAISTEQTVRANADSALGQRVDTVSARTDTNEANIQTTSQAVTSLDGSVKALYSVKLQAHANGQKYAAGWQLGFDSGTSVTTMAFQADRFLWFNSSSGQTVAPVSIVGGQMFINNAMIQDGSITNAKIGNVIQSTALGANGEPLWKLDKGGAFTMNSATSGGFMRQTAEAIKVYDGNLVLRVQIGNLDV
;
A
#
# COMPACT_ATOMS: atom_id res chain seq x y z
N LEU A 1 41.55 -23.61 80.86
CA LEU A 1 41.46 -22.95 82.19
C LEU A 1 42.74 -22.16 82.43
N ILE A 2 42.83 -20.99 81.81
CA ILE A 2 43.80 -19.95 82.18
C ILE A 2 43.05 -19.10 83.19
N THR A 3 43.51 -19.15 84.45
CA THR A 3 42.87 -18.50 85.59
C THR A 3 43.03 -16.99 85.51
N LYS A 4 41.96 -16.30 85.87
CA LYS A 4 41.63 -14.89 85.65
C LYS A 4 42.42 -13.90 86.52
N GLU A 5 43.73 -14.12 86.72
CA GLU A 5 44.49 -13.38 87.74
C GLU A 5 45.73 -12.61 87.23
N TYR A 6 45.90 -12.40 85.92
CA TYR A 6 47.04 -11.59 85.43
C TYR A 6 46.80 -10.82 84.12
N VAL A 7 45.73 -10.02 84.04
CA VAL A 7 45.57 -9.02 82.96
C VAL A 7 44.89 -7.75 83.50
N GLU A 8 45.55 -7.01 84.40
CA GLU A 8 45.11 -5.65 84.78
C GLU A 8 45.69 -4.60 83.81
N SER A 9 45.40 -4.76 82.52
CA SER A 9 45.63 -3.73 81.52
C SER A 9 44.32 -3.54 80.79
N ALA A 10 43.77 -2.32 80.80
CA ALA A 10 42.55 -1.97 80.09
C ALA A 10 42.60 -2.36 78.59
N LEU A 11 43.81 -2.47 78.02
CA LEU A 11 44.02 -2.92 76.65
C LEU A 11 43.79 -4.42 76.47
N GLY A 12 44.10 -5.24 77.48
CA GLY A 12 43.90 -6.69 77.44
C GLY A 12 42.43 -7.06 77.59
N GLU A 13 41.69 -6.39 78.48
CA GLU A 13 40.24 -6.60 78.58
C GLU A 13 39.50 -6.16 77.31
N GLN A 14 39.89 -5.04 76.70
CA GLN A 14 39.32 -4.58 75.43
C GLN A 14 39.60 -5.56 74.28
N PHE A 15 40.81 -6.12 74.22
CA PHE A 15 41.20 -7.07 73.18
C PHE A 15 40.43 -8.39 73.27
N PHE A 16 40.25 -8.94 74.48
CA PHE A 16 39.43 -10.15 74.65
C PHE A 16 37.94 -9.88 74.41
N ALA A 17 37.44 -8.69 74.76
CA ALA A 17 36.08 -8.29 74.43
C ALA A 17 35.86 -8.17 72.91
N ASP A 18 36.82 -7.63 72.17
CA ASP A 18 36.75 -7.52 70.71
C ASP A 18 36.83 -8.91 70.04
N ILE A 19 37.62 -9.84 70.58
CA ILE A 19 37.67 -11.25 70.12
C ILE A 19 36.34 -11.97 70.37
N ASP A 20 35.77 -11.83 71.56
CA ASP A 20 34.48 -12.42 71.88
C ASP A 20 33.37 -11.83 71.00
N GLN A 21 33.40 -10.52 70.73
CA GLN A 21 32.46 -9.86 69.82
C GLN A 21 32.61 -10.36 68.38
N MET A 22 33.84 -10.54 67.88
CA MET A 22 34.08 -11.10 66.56
C MET A 22 33.59 -12.55 66.44
N GLN A 23 33.73 -13.38 67.48
CA GLN A 23 33.17 -14.73 67.47
C GLN A 23 31.64 -14.72 67.43
N VAL A 24 30.99 -13.81 68.16
CA VAL A 24 29.54 -13.60 68.10
C VAL A 24 29.10 -13.16 66.70
N ASP A 25 29.83 -12.23 66.07
CA ASP A 25 29.52 -11.72 64.74
C ASP A 25 29.72 -12.79 63.64
N ILE A 26 30.75 -13.64 63.76
CA ILE A 26 30.97 -14.79 62.87
C ILE A 26 29.83 -15.81 63.00
N THR A 27 29.40 -16.11 64.23
CA THR A 27 28.28 -17.03 64.46
C THR A 27 26.98 -16.45 63.88
N GLY A 28 26.75 -15.15 64.05
CA GLY A 28 25.61 -14.45 63.47
C GLY A 28 25.61 -14.40 61.94
N LEU A 29 26.77 -14.31 61.30
CA LEU A 29 26.91 -14.42 59.85
C LEU A 29 26.69 -15.86 59.36
N GLN A 30 27.11 -16.87 60.13
CA GLN A 30 26.82 -18.28 59.85
C GLN A 30 25.30 -18.53 59.85
N ASP A 31 24.58 -18.00 60.85
CA ASP A 31 23.12 -18.07 60.91
C ASP A 31 22.43 -17.34 59.74
N GLN A 32 23.00 -16.24 59.26
CA GLN A 32 22.47 -15.52 58.09
C GLN A 32 22.71 -16.28 56.78
N ILE A 33 23.83 -16.98 56.65
CA ILE A 33 24.15 -17.83 55.50
C ILE A 33 23.25 -19.08 55.47
N ASP A 34 23.00 -19.70 56.63
CA ASP A 34 22.08 -20.83 56.72
C ASP A 34 20.64 -20.45 56.34
N ASN A 35 20.23 -19.19 56.60
CA ASN A 35 18.92 -18.64 56.22
C ASN A 35 18.76 -18.30 54.72
N LEU A 36 19.80 -18.39 53.89
CA LEU A 36 19.72 -18.13 52.44
C LEU A 36 19.24 -19.36 51.63
N THR A 37 18.97 -20.49 52.29
CA THR A 37 18.84 -21.80 51.62
C THR A 37 17.57 -22.08 50.83
N ASP A 38 16.50 -21.26 50.84
CA ASP A 38 15.34 -21.58 49.99
C ASP A 38 14.37 -20.44 49.62
N VAL A 39 14.90 -19.30 49.14
CA VAL A 39 14.10 -18.10 48.82
C VAL A 39 13.03 -18.30 47.72
N LEU A 40 13.10 -19.40 46.97
CA LEU A 40 12.18 -19.73 45.88
C LEU A 40 11.36 -21.01 46.09
N ALA A 41 11.44 -21.67 47.26
CA ALA A 41 10.61 -22.85 47.54
C ALA A 41 9.11 -22.54 47.40
N TYR A 42 8.36 -23.47 46.82
CA TYR A 42 6.90 -23.38 46.81
C TYR A 42 6.33 -23.46 48.23
N ASP A 43 5.56 -22.46 48.61
CA ASP A 43 4.83 -22.37 49.87
C ASP A 43 3.33 -22.58 49.60
N PRO A 44 2.71 -23.66 50.12
CA PRO A 44 1.30 -23.95 49.90
C PRO A 44 0.34 -22.93 50.52
N THR A 45 0.82 -22.10 51.46
CA THR A 45 0.04 -21.08 52.17
C THR A 45 0.05 -19.71 51.49
N LYS A 46 0.78 -19.56 50.37
CA LYS A 46 0.91 -18.31 49.63
C LYS A 46 0.19 -18.36 48.28
N THR A 47 -0.37 -17.23 47.84
CA THR A 47 -0.88 -17.06 46.47
C THR A 47 0.21 -16.47 45.58
N TYR A 48 0.24 -16.88 44.32
CA TYR A 48 1.26 -16.44 43.35
C TYR A 48 0.62 -15.68 42.20
N ALA A 49 1.23 -14.58 41.78
CA ALA A 49 0.79 -13.80 40.63
C ALA A 49 1.25 -14.45 39.32
N LYS A 50 0.63 -14.05 38.21
CA LYS A 50 1.08 -14.46 36.88
C LYS A 50 2.55 -14.08 36.67
N ASN A 51 3.33 -15.02 36.15
CA ASN A 51 4.78 -14.98 35.92
C ASN A 51 5.67 -15.17 37.16
N ASP A 52 5.11 -15.32 38.36
CA ASP A 52 5.89 -15.69 39.55
C ASP A 52 6.57 -17.05 39.36
N ILE A 53 7.74 -17.21 39.96
CA ILE A 53 8.58 -18.41 39.82
C ILE A 53 8.71 -19.09 41.18
N VAL A 54 8.49 -20.41 41.20
CA VAL A 54 8.69 -21.25 42.38
C VAL A 54 9.52 -22.48 42.04
N ARG A 55 10.20 -23.02 43.05
CA ARG A 55 11.03 -24.22 42.97
C ARG A 55 10.35 -25.36 43.71
N VAL A 56 10.28 -26.52 43.06
CA VAL A 56 9.88 -27.79 43.68
C VAL A 56 10.92 -28.84 43.27
N GLY A 57 11.69 -29.34 44.24
CA GLY A 57 12.87 -30.17 43.96
C GLY A 57 13.91 -29.42 43.12
N SER A 58 14.37 -30.01 42.03
CA SER A 58 15.38 -29.42 41.13
C SER A 58 14.80 -28.64 39.93
N ARG A 59 13.48 -28.38 39.92
CA ARG A 59 12.79 -27.72 38.79
C ARG A 59 12.19 -26.38 39.17
N LEU A 60 12.22 -25.46 38.20
CA LEU A 60 11.59 -24.15 38.29
C LEU A 60 10.26 -24.17 37.52
N TYR A 61 9.23 -23.64 38.16
CA TYR A 61 7.91 -23.51 37.60
C TYR A 61 7.48 -22.05 37.58
N GLN A 62 6.96 -21.59 36.45
CA GLN A 62 6.40 -20.25 36.29
C GLN A 62 4.87 -20.29 36.28
N ALA A 63 4.25 -19.40 37.04
CA ALA A 63 2.81 -19.24 37.07
C ALA A 63 2.28 -18.71 35.72
N LYS A 64 1.45 -19.48 35.02
CA LYS A 64 0.80 -19.04 33.75
C LYS A 64 -0.29 -17.99 33.99
N GLN A 65 -0.86 -18.00 35.19
CA GLN A 65 -1.93 -17.14 35.68
C GLN A 65 -1.85 -17.06 37.22
N ALA A 66 -2.72 -16.27 37.86
CA ALA A 66 -2.78 -16.22 39.32
C ALA A 66 -3.06 -17.62 39.91
N VAL A 67 -2.22 -18.06 40.86
CA VAL A 67 -2.27 -19.39 41.47
C VAL A 67 -2.90 -19.27 42.86
N PRO A 68 -4.05 -19.96 43.10
CA PRO A 68 -4.69 -19.98 44.41
C PRO A 68 -3.92 -20.85 45.41
N LEU A 69 -4.28 -20.74 46.70
CA LEU A 69 -3.71 -21.54 47.79
C LEU A 69 -3.79 -23.05 47.48
N ASN A 70 -2.79 -23.80 47.92
CA ASN A 70 -2.67 -25.27 47.75
C ASN A 70 -2.64 -25.80 46.31
N ALA A 71 -2.48 -24.96 45.29
CA ALA A 71 -2.29 -25.41 43.90
C ALA A 71 -0.79 -25.66 43.60
N SER A 72 -0.26 -26.78 44.09
CA SER A 72 1.16 -27.14 43.95
C SER A 72 1.57 -27.50 42.51
N PRO A 73 2.76 -27.09 42.04
CA PRO A 73 3.37 -27.69 40.84
C PRO A 73 3.50 -29.22 41.02
N PRO A 74 3.24 -30.05 39.99
CA PRO A 74 3.24 -29.75 38.56
C PRO A 74 1.83 -29.58 37.94
N ASN A 75 0.89 -28.91 38.61
CA ASN A 75 -0.43 -28.65 38.03
C ASN A 75 -0.34 -27.80 36.74
N ALA A 76 -0.47 -28.44 35.57
CA ALA A 76 -0.28 -27.83 34.25
C ALA A 76 -1.25 -26.67 33.93
N THR A 77 -2.36 -26.57 34.67
CA THR A 77 -3.33 -25.46 34.57
C THR A 77 -2.73 -24.15 35.08
N TYR A 78 -1.94 -24.21 36.16
CA TYR A 78 -1.41 -23.03 36.83
C TYR A 78 0.08 -22.83 36.58
N TRP A 79 0.84 -23.91 36.39
CA TRP A 79 2.30 -23.89 36.32
C TRP A 79 2.81 -24.33 34.94
N ALA A 80 3.77 -23.59 34.41
CA ALA A 80 4.63 -23.98 33.31
C ALA A 80 5.96 -24.46 33.88
N ASP A 81 6.43 -25.64 33.51
CA ASP A 81 7.81 -26.04 33.75
C ASP A 81 8.71 -25.21 32.84
N ILE A 82 9.56 -24.37 33.44
CA ILE A 82 10.47 -23.48 32.73
C ILE A 82 11.91 -23.99 32.73
N GLY A 83 12.12 -25.22 33.22
CA GLY A 83 13.40 -25.91 33.15
C GLY A 83 13.94 -26.38 34.50
N GLN A 84 15.08 -27.06 34.46
CA GLN A 84 15.87 -27.30 35.66
C GLN A 84 16.37 -25.96 36.20
N SER A 85 16.35 -25.82 37.52
CA SER A 85 17.15 -24.77 38.17
C SER A 85 18.59 -25.08 37.80
N ILE A 86 19.17 -24.29 36.88
CA ILE A 86 20.62 -24.27 36.71
C ILE A 86 21.10 -23.69 38.02
N GLU A 87 21.60 -24.56 38.89
CA GLU A 87 22.24 -24.19 40.12
C GLU A 87 23.35 -23.17 39.82
N THR A 88 23.00 -21.89 39.93
CA THR A 88 23.91 -20.89 40.51
C THR A 88 24.25 -21.22 41.96
N ALA A 89 23.89 -22.41 42.47
CA ALA A 89 24.57 -23.02 43.61
C ALA A 89 26.06 -23.20 43.32
N ASN A 90 26.52 -23.40 42.08
CA ASN A 90 27.97 -23.36 41.84
C ASN A 90 28.56 -21.95 42.03
N GLY A 91 27.86 -20.88 41.61
CA GLY A 91 28.32 -19.51 41.81
C GLY A 91 28.25 -19.06 43.28
N LEU A 92 27.16 -19.39 43.98
CA LEU A 92 26.97 -19.08 45.40
C LEU A 92 27.81 -19.99 46.30
N ALA A 93 27.92 -21.29 46.02
CA ALA A 93 28.83 -22.19 46.73
C ALA A 93 30.28 -21.85 46.43
N GLN A 94 30.61 -21.32 45.25
CA GLN A 94 31.96 -20.82 44.98
C GLN A 94 32.22 -19.49 45.68
N GLN A 95 31.23 -18.61 45.80
CA GLN A 95 31.37 -17.38 46.57
C GLN A 95 31.43 -17.67 48.08
N VAL A 96 30.65 -18.63 48.58
CA VAL A 96 30.73 -19.14 49.96
C VAL A 96 32.05 -19.86 50.18
N ALA A 97 32.52 -20.72 49.26
CA ALA A 97 33.82 -21.38 49.36
C ALA A 97 34.97 -20.37 49.31
N THR A 98 34.85 -19.30 48.51
CA THR A 98 35.80 -18.18 48.48
C THR A 98 35.77 -17.43 49.81
N ASN A 99 34.59 -17.09 50.33
CA ASN A 99 34.47 -16.45 51.64
C ASN A 99 34.97 -17.36 52.78
N THR A 100 34.73 -18.66 52.72
CA THR A 100 35.25 -19.64 53.70
C THR A 100 36.77 -19.74 53.62
N ALA A 101 37.33 -19.73 52.40
CA ALA A 101 38.78 -19.69 52.21
C ALA A 101 39.39 -18.38 52.73
N ASP A 102 38.76 -17.24 52.44
CA ASP A 102 39.18 -15.91 52.93
C ASP A 102 39.10 -15.82 54.46
N ILE A 103 38.06 -16.41 55.09
CA ILE A 103 37.92 -16.51 56.55
C ILE A 103 39.00 -17.42 57.14
N THR A 104 39.30 -18.56 56.51
CA THR A 104 40.36 -19.47 56.97
C THR A 104 41.75 -18.80 56.86
N GLU A 105 41.96 -18.01 55.82
CA GLU A 105 43.18 -17.20 55.63
C GLU A 105 43.28 -16.09 56.68
N LEU A 106 42.16 -15.44 57.01
CA LEU A 106 42.08 -14.44 58.07
C LEU A 106 42.39 -15.06 59.44
N ASP A 107 41.82 -16.23 59.74
CA ASP A 107 42.05 -16.96 60.98
C ASP A 107 43.53 -17.34 61.13
N GLY A 108 44.16 -17.83 60.05
CA GLY A 108 45.60 -18.09 60.01
C GLY A 108 46.46 -16.82 60.21
N LYS A 109 46.02 -15.66 59.69
CA LYS A 109 46.69 -14.37 59.92
C LYS A 109 46.50 -13.87 61.35
N VAL A 110 45.33 -14.07 61.96
CA VAL A 110 45.04 -13.73 63.36
C VAL A 110 45.85 -14.64 64.30
N GLU A 111 45.94 -15.93 64.02
CA GLU A 111 46.76 -16.88 64.78
C GLU A 111 48.25 -16.57 64.65
N ALA A 112 48.72 -16.20 63.46
CA ALA A 112 50.09 -15.72 63.26
C ALA A 112 50.36 -14.38 63.99
N ALA A 113 49.39 -13.47 64.02
CA ALA A 113 49.48 -12.22 64.77
C ALA A 113 49.52 -12.45 66.29
N ALA A 114 48.71 -13.40 66.80
CA ALA A 114 48.72 -13.83 68.19
C ALA A 114 50.05 -14.50 68.57
N SER A 115 50.59 -15.37 67.71
CA SER A 115 51.94 -15.96 67.83
C SER A 115 53.04 -14.88 67.84
N SER A 116 52.92 -13.85 66.99
CA SER A 116 53.86 -12.72 66.98
C SER A 116 53.79 -11.91 68.29
N LEU A 117 52.60 -11.83 68.90
CA LEU A 117 52.37 -11.19 70.19
C LEU A 117 52.98 -12.02 71.34
N ASP A 118 52.89 -13.35 71.27
CA ASP A 118 53.57 -14.28 72.18
C ASP A 118 55.11 -14.17 72.09
N VAL A 119 55.65 -14.01 70.88
CA VAL A 119 57.09 -13.78 70.66
C VAL A 119 57.51 -12.40 71.18
N LEU A 120 56.68 -11.36 71.00
CA LEU A 120 56.92 -10.02 71.56
C LEU A 120 56.82 -10.02 73.10
N GLN A 121 55.93 -10.83 73.68
CA GLN A 121 55.78 -11.00 75.12
C GLN A 121 56.93 -11.82 75.73
N ALA A 122 57.48 -12.79 74.99
CA ALA A 122 58.72 -13.50 75.34
C ALA A 122 59.96 -12.60 75.24
N ALA A 123 60.02 -11.70 74.25
CA ALA A 123 61.09 -10.72 74.09
C ALA A 123 61.09 -9.62 75.19
N ALA A 124 59.94 -9.39 75.85
CA ALA A 124 59.81 -8.45 76.95
C ALA A 124 60.28 -8.97 78.33
N ARG A 125 60.53 -10.29 78.48
CA ARG A 125 61.26 -10.82 79.65
C ARG A 125 62.76 -10.68 79.44
N ARG A 126 63.32 -9.54 79.83
CA ARG A 126 64.77 -9.36 79.89
C ARG A 126 65.23 -9.04 81.31
N GLU A 127 65.69 -10.07 82.01
CA GLU A 127 66.73 -9.89 83.04
C GLU A 127 68.06 -9.47 82.37
N PRO A 128 68.90 -8.65 83.01
CA PRO A 128 70.07 -8.04 82.37
C PRO A 128 71.37 -8.85 82.59
N ALA A 129 72.18 -9.05 81.54
CA ALA A 129 73.64 -9.23 81.64
C ALA A 129 74.37 -9.10 80.27
N THR A 130 75.22 -8.06 80.19
CA THR A 130 76.56 -7.87 79.56
C THR A 130 77.00 -8.48 78.20
N GLY A 131 77.71 -7.65 77.41
CA GLY A 131 79.02 -8.04 76.82
C GLY A 131 79.11 -8.29 75.31
N GLU A 132 78.71 -9.48 74.83
CA GLU A 132 79.18 -10.05 73.56
C GLU A 132 78.12 -10.15 72.44
N LYS A 133 76.96 -9.49 72.58
CA LYS A 133 75.81 -9.64 71.68
C LYS A 133 75.69 -8.59 70.56
N ALA A 134 76.73 -7.84 70.21
CA ALA A 134 76.64 -6.86 69.11
C ALA A 134 76.64 -7.50 67.71
N ASP A 135 77.34 -8.63 67.53
CA ASP A 135 77.50 -9.30 66.22
C ASP A 135 76.32 -10.24 65.91
N ALA A 136 75.82 -10.94 66.93
CA ALA A 136 74.57 -11.68 66.85
C ALA A 136 73.39 -10.75 66.49
N LEU A 137 73.32 -9.54 67.06
CA LEU A 137 72.26 -8.57 66.71
C LEU A 137 72.28 -8.17 65.22
N LYS A 138 73.46 -8.11 64.58
CA LYS A 138 73.59 -7.76 63.15
C LYS A 138 73.19 -8.92 62.23
N GLY A 139 73.58 -10.16 62.57
CA GLY A 139 73.15 -11.36 61.84
C GLY A 139 71.64 -11.55 61.91
N TRP A 140 71.06 -11.40 63.10
CA TRP A 140 69.62 -11.43 63.31
C TRP A 140 68.87 -10.30 62.58
N ASN A 141 69.39 -9.07 62.57
CA ASN A 141 68.81 -7.97 61.79
C ASN A 141 68.81 -8.25 60.27
N SER A 142 69.83 -8.92 59.76
CA SER A 142 69.95 -9.23 58.32
C SER A 142 68.96 -10.33 57.91
N ILE A 143 68.86 -11.38 58.73
CA ILE A 143 67.90 -12.48 58.56
C ILE A 143 66.46 -11.96 58.70
N ALA A 144 66.20 -11.09 59.68
CA ALA A 144 64.89 -10.48 59.88
C ALA A 144 64.47 -9.61 58.68
N ARG A 145 65.37 -8.77 58.14
CA ARG A 145 65.08 -7.96 56.95
C ARG A 145 64.84 -8.81 55.70
N ALA A 146 65.63 -9.86 55.50
CA ALA A 146 65.42 -10.80 54.39
C ALA A 146 64.08 -11.56 54.53
N ALA A 147 63.72 -11.99 55.74
CA ALA A 147 62.43 -12.60 56.01
C ALA A 147 61.27 -11.62 55.75
N THR A 148 61.38 -10.36 56.19
CA THR A 148 60.40 -9.31 55.89
C THR A 148 60.25 -9.09 54.39
N GLU A 149 61.35 -9.04 53.65
CA GLU A 149 61.35 -8.83 52.20
C GLU A 149 60.72 -10.00 51.43
N VAL A 150 61.00 -11.24 51.82
CA VAL A 150 60.36 -12.44 51.26
C VAL A 150 58.85 -12.42 51.52
N THR A 151 58.43 -12.07 52.72
CA THR A 151 57.00 -11.95 53.06
C THR A 151 56.31 -10.85 52.26
N VAL A 152 56.94 -9.68 52.10
CA VAL A 152 56.39 -8.58 51.29
C VAL A 152 56.22 -9.01 49.84
N ARG A 153 57.23 -9.66 49.23
CA ARG A 153 57.11 -10.17 47.87
C ARG A 153 56.07 -11.27 47.73
N ALA A 154 55.99 -12.20 48.68
CA ALA A 154 54.95 -13.23 48.66
C ALA A 154 53.54 -12.62 48.70
N ASN A 155 53.33 -11.60 49.55
CA ASN A 155 52.06 -10.87 49.60
C ASN A 155 51.78 -10.06 48.32
N GLU A 156 52.80 -9.46 47.71
CA GLU A 156 52.68 -8.77 46.42
C GLU A 156 52.31 -9.73 45.29
N ASP A 157 52.98 -10.88 45.20
CA ASP A 157 52.73 -11.92 44.19
C ASP A 157 51.32 -12.51 44.35
N GLU A 158 50.88 -12.74 45.60
CA GLU A 158 49.52 -13.18 45.90
C GLU A 158 48.47 -12.13 45.49
N ALA A 159 48.71 -10.85 45.80
CA ALA A 159 47.83 -9.75 45.39
C ALA A 159 47.78 -9.60 43.85
N GLN A 160 48.90 -9.81 43.16
CA GLN A 160 48.96 -9.83 41.70
C GLN A 160 48.20 -11.03 41.13
N ALA A 161 48.37 -12.23 41.68
CA ALA A 161 47.63 -13.42 41.27
C ALA A 161 46.11 -13.25 41.44
N LYS A 162 45.69 -12.69 42.59
CA LYS A 162 44.28 -12.35 42.86
C LYS A 162 43.74 -11.33 41.84
N ARG A 163 44.51 -10.29 41.48
CA ARG A 163 44.13 -9.33 40.41
C ARG A 163 44.00 -9.99 39.03
N THR A 164 44.94 -10.87 38.67
CA THR A 164 44.93 -11.59 37.39
C THR A 164 43.71 -12.49 37.28
N SER A 165 43.42 -13.28 38.31
CA SER A 165 42.24 -14.16 38.33
C SER A 165 40.92 -13.37 38.23
N LEU A 166 40.82 -12.22 38.91
CA LEU A 166 39.65 -11.35 38.79
C LEU A 166 39.50 -10.77 37.36
N LEU A 167 40.61 -10.41 36.72
CA LEU A 167 40.61 -9.89 35.36
C LEU A 167 40.18 -10.97 34.36
N GLU A 168 40.67 -12.20 34.52
CA GLU A 168 40.26 -13.36 33.71
C GLU A 168 38.76 -13.62 33.84
N ALA A 169 38.21 -13.64 35.07
CA ALA A 169 36.78 -13.82 35.31
C ALA A 169 35.93 -12.70 34.69
N ARG A 170 36.38 -11.44 34.80
CA ARG A 170 35.71 -10.29 34.14
C ARG A 170 35.77 -10.39 32.63
N THR A 171 36.88 -10.86 32.06
CA THR A 171 37.07 -11.03 30.62
C THR A 171 36.15 -12.12 30.09
N GLY A 172 36.09 -13.29 30.72
CA GLY A 172 35.16 -14.36 30.33
C GLY A 172 33.68 -13.94 30.44
N THR A 173 33.34 -13.14 31.46
CA THR A 173 32.00 -12.54 31.57
C THR A 173 31.70 -11.57 30.43
N ALA A 174 32.67 -10.72 30.05
CA ALA A 174 32.52 -9.79 28.94
C ALA A 174 32.38 -10.52 27.59
N GLU A 175 33.19 -11.56 27.36
CA GLU A 175 33.11 -12.43 26.18
C GLU A 175 31.73 -13.09 26.04
N GLY A 176 31.18 -13.64 27.13
CA GLY A 176 29.82 -14.20 27.12
C GLY A 176 28.72 -13.16 26.82
N ARG A 177 28.86 -11.93 27.35
CA ARG A 177 27.94 -10.81 27.03
C ARG A 177 28.06 -10.38 25.56
N ILE A 178 29.28 -10.32 25.01
CA ILE A 178 29.53 -10.00 23.60
C ILE A 178 28.89 -11.06 22.70
N ALA A 179 29.12 -12.34 22.97
CA ALA A 179 28.51 -13.44 22.20
C ALA A 179 26.97 -13.38 22.22
N THR A 180 26.39 -12.99 23.36
CA THR A 180 24.94 -12.77 23.47
C THR A 180 24.46 -11.61 22.60
N VAL A 181 25.16 -10.47 22.62
CA VAL A 181 24.84 -9.30 21.78
C VAL A 181 24.97 -9.64 20.29
N GLU A 182 26.03 -10.35 19.89
CA GLU A 182 26.23 -10.79 18.50
C GLU A 182 25.08 -11.68 18.02
N SER A 183 24.65 -12.64 18.85
CA SER A 183 23.49 -13.50 18.57
C SER A 183 22.19 -12.70 18.42
N VAL A 184 21.95 -11.74 19.32
CA VAL A 184 20.77 -10.85 19.25
C VAL A 184 20.80 -9.98 18.01
N VAL A 185 21.96 -9.42 17.63
CA VAL A 185 22.12 -8.61 16.41
C VAL A 185 21.90 -9.46 15.16
N ALA A 186 22.47 -10.66 15.10
CA ALA A 186 22.25 -11.58 13.97
C ALA A 186 20.76 -11.96 13.83
N SER A 187 20.09 -12.26 14.95
CA SER A 187 18.66 -12.55 14.99
C SER A 187 17.82 -11.35 14.55
N ASN A 188 18.11 -10.15 15.07
CA ASN A 188 17.44 -8.91 14.68
C ASN A 188 17.63 -8.59 13.19
N ASN A 189 18.83 -8.80 12.66
CA ASN A 189 19.12 -8.63 11.23
C ASN A 189 18.31 -9.63 10.38
N ALA A 190 18.23 -10.89 10.79
CA ALA A 190 17.42 -11.89 10.10
C ALA A 190 15.93 -11.51 10.07
N VAL A 191 15.37 -11.07 11.21
CA VAL A 191 13.98 -10.60 11.29
C VAL A 191 13.77 -9.33 10.45
N THR A 192 14.73 -8.41 10.42
CA THR A 192 14.65 -7.18 9.62
C THR A 192 14.64 -7.50 8.13
N VAL A 193 15.49 -8.43 7.67
CA VAL A 193 15.49 -8.91 6.29
C VAL A 193 14.16 -9.55 5.92
N GLN A 194 13.61 -10.43 6.78
CA GLN A 194 12.28 -11.02 6.53
C GLN A 194 11.18 -9.96 6.40
N ARG A 195 11.20 -8.92 7.24
CA ARG A 195 10.26 -7.80 7.16
C ARG A 195 10.44 -6.97 5.89
N LEU A 196 11.68 -6.74 5.46
CA LEU A 196 11.99 -6.04 4.21
C LEU A 196 11.56 -6.83 2.98
N ASP A 197 11.74 -8.14 2.97
CA ASP A 197 11.27 -9.02 1.89
C ASP A 197 9.74 -9.01 1.81
N GLN A 198 9.06 -9.09 2.94
CA GLN A 198 7.60 -9.00 3.01
C GLN A 198 7.11 -7.63 2.52
N LEU A 199 7.74 -6.54 2.94
CA LEU A 199 7.41 -5.18 2.50
C LEU A 199 7.67 -5.02 1.00
N SER A 200 8.79 -5.54 0.48
CA SER A 200 9.12 -5.54 -0.94
C SER A 200 8.05 -6.26 -1.76
N GLY A 201 7.59 -7.42 -1.30
CA GLY A 201 6.47 -8.16 -1.89
C GLY A 201 5.15 -7.37 -1.86
N GLN A 202 4.84 -6.69 -0.75
CA GLN A 202 3.65 -5.84 -0.64
C GLN A 202 3.73 -4.62 -1.57
N VAL A 203 4.89 -3.98 -1.69
CA VAL A 203 5.11 -2.85 -2.61
C VAL A 203 4.96 -3.31 -4.06
N ALA A 204 5.52 -4.45 -4.44
CA ALA A 204 5.37 -5.01 -5.78
C ALA A 204 3.90 -5.37 -6.09
N SER A 205 3.20 -5.98 -5.13
CA SER A 205 1.77 -6.29 -5.24
C SER A 205 0.93 -5.02 -5.39
N ASN A 206 1.19 -3.99 -4.58
CA ASN A 206 0.53 -2.70 -4.69
C ASN A 206 0.79 -2.02 -6.03
N ALA A 207 2.01 -2.05 -6.56
CA ALA A 207 2.32 -1.51 -7.88
C ALA A 207 1.52 -2.19 -8.99
N SER A 208 1.36 -3.52 -8.93
CA SER A 208 0.52 -4.28 -9.86
C SER A 208 -0.96 -3.94 -9.72
N ALA A 209 -1.46 -3.81 -8.49
CA ALA A 209 -2.85 -3.44 -8.22
C ALA A 209 -3.16 -2.02 -8.73
N ILE A 210 -2.24 -1.07 -8.52
CA ILE A 210 -2.36 0.31 -9.02
C ILE A 210 -2.38 0.34 -10.55
N SER A 211 -1.50 -0.41 -11.22
CA SER A 211 -1.48 -0.48 -12.69
C SER A 211 -2.76 -1.10 -13.26
N THR A 212 -3.29 -2.12 -12.59
CA THR A 212 -4.58 -2.74 -12.95
C THR A 212 -5.71 -1.73 -12.78
N GLU A 213 -5.77 -1.03 -11.66
CA GLU A 213 -6.77 0.01 -11.38
C GLU A 213 -6.70 1.15 -12.40
N GLN A 214 -5.50 1.62 -12.76
CA GLN A 214 -5.32 2.64 -13.80
C GLN A 214 -5.87 2.19 -15.15
N THR A 215 -5.62 0.93 -15.52
CA THR A 215 -6.14 0.36 -16.78
C THR A 215 -7.65 0.22 -16.76
N VAL A 216 -8.22 -0.28 -15.66
CA VAL A 216 -9.66 -0.43 -15.48
C VAL A 216 -10.36 0.93 -15.51
N ARG A 217 -9.82 1.95 -14.83
CA ARG A 217 -10.34 3.32 -14.87
C ARG A 217 -10.24 3.95 -16.25
N ALA A 218 -9.11 3.82 -16.95
CA ALA A 218 -8.99 4.34 -18.32
C ALA A 218 -10.04 3.73 -19.28
N ASN A 219 -10.35 2.44 -19.11
CA ASN A 219 -11.39 1.76 -19.87
C ASN A 219 -12.81 2.17 -19.43
N ALA A 220 -13.03 2.43 -18.14
CA ALA A 220 -14.32 2.86 -17.60
C ALA A 220 -14.63 4.34 -17.88
N ASP A 221 -13.61 5.20 -17.88
CA ASP A 221 -13.70 6.64 -18.14
C ASP A 221 -13.88 6.94 -19.63
N SER A 222 -13.60 5.97 -20.51
CA SER A 222 -14.15 5.96 -21.87
C SER A 222 -15.65 5.74 -21.76
N ALA A 223 -16.41 6.83 -21.65
CA ALA A 223 -17.86 6.83 -21.48
C ALA A 223 -18.56 6.16 -22.68
N LEU A 224 -18.68 4.84 -22.66
CA LEU A 224 -19.40 4.07 -23.66
C LEU A 224 -20.89 4.13 -23.35
N GLY A 225 -21.56 5.16 -23.87
CA GLY A 225 -23.01 5.25 -23.89
C GLY A 225 -23.58 4.50 -25.09
N GLN A 226 -23.48 3.17 -25.13
CA GLN A 226 -24.13 2.36 -26.17
C GLN A 226 -25.43 1.74 -25.64
N ARG A 227 -26.55 2.03 -26.30
CA ARG A 227 -27.85 1.39 -26.10
C ARG A 227 -28.35 0.80 -27.41
N VAL A 228 -28.79 -0.45 -27.37
CA VAL A 228 -29.42 -1.13 -28.50
C VAL A 228 -30.79 -1.63 -28.03
N ASP A 229 -31.84 -1.07 -28.59
CA ASP A 229 -33.23 -1.44 -28.31
C ASP A 229 -33.76 -2.27 -29.48
N THR A 230 -34.29 -3.46 -29.21
CA THR A 230 -34.83 -4.37 -30.22
C THR A 230 -36.30 -4.66 -29.94
N VAL A 231 -37.15 -4.47 -30.94
CA VAL A 231 -38.57 -4.84 -30.91
C VAL A 231 -38.81 -5.85 -32.01
N SER A 232 -39.22 -7.06 -31.64
CA SER A 232 -39.48 -8.14 -32.59
C SER A 232 -40.89 -8.69 -32.41
N ALA A 233 -41.52 -9.01 -33.54
CA ALA A 233 -42.76 -9.77 -33.61
C ALA A 233 -42.58 -10.87 -34.66
N ARG A 234 -42.94 -12.10 -34.32
CA ARG A 234 -42.72 -13.26 -35.18
C ARG A 234 -43.89 -14.24 -35.11
N THR A 235 -44.23 -14.81 -36.25
CA THR A 235 -45.08 -16.01 -36.39
C THR A 235 -44.26 -17.11 -37.07
N ASP A 236 -44.86 -18.26 -37.36
CA ASP A 236 -44.15 -19.39 -37.98
C ASP A 236 -43.49 -19.05 -39.32
N THR A 237 -44.07 -18.12 -40.10
CA THR A 237 -43.60 -17.77 -41.45
C THR A 237 -43.20 -16.31 -41.62
N ASN A 238 -43.63 -15.40 -40.74
CA ASN A 238 -43.39 -13.97 -40.87
C ASN A 238 -42.60 -13.43 -39.68
N GLU A 239 -41.73 -12.46 -39.93
CA GLU A 239 -40.93 -11.81 -38.89
C GLU A 239 -40.87 -10.30 -39.15
N ALA A 240 -41.02 -9.49 -38.10
CA ALA A 240 -40.78 -8.07 -38.13
C ALA A 240 -39.83 -7.73 -36.97
N ASN A 241 -38.76 -6.98 -37.28
CA ASN A 241 -37.74 -6.62 -36.32
C ASN A 241 -37.38 -5.14 -36.51
N ILE A 242 -37.37 -4.38 -35.42
CA ILE A 242 -36.88 -3.01 -35.36
C ILE A 242 -35.72 -2.99 -34.37
N GLN A 243 -34.57 -2.51 -34.82
CA GLN A 243 -33.40 -2.31 -34.00
C GLN A 243 -33.01 -0.83 -34.02
N THR A 244 -33.02 -0.21 -32.85
CA THR A 244 -32.55 1.17 -32.64
C THR A 244 -31.22 1.12 -31.92
N THR A 245 -30.21 1.80 -32.46
CA THR A 245 -28.88 1.93 -31.84
C THR A 245 -28.63 3.39 -31.51
N SER A 246 -28.34 3.69 -30.25
CA SER A 246 -27.78 4.96 -29.80
C SER A 246 -26.39 4.71 -29.27
N GLN A 247 -25.40 5.42 -29.79
CA GLN A 247 -24.02 5.33 -29.32
C GLN A 247 -23.44 6.74 -29.21
N ALA A 248 -22.86 7.04 -28.06
CA ALA A 248 -21.98 8.17 -27.85
C ALA A 248 -20.69 7.65 -27.22
N VAL A 249 -19.56 7.95 -27.85
CA VAL A 249 -18.24 7.55 -27.41
C VAL A 249 -17.35 8.78 -27.41
N THR A 250 -16.72 9.02 -26.27
CA THR A 250 -15.61 9.96 -26.11
C THR A 250 -14.42 9.17 -25.62
N SER A 251 -13.33 9.21 -26.36
CA SER A 251 -12.10 8.48 -26.04
C SER A 251 -11.02 9.43 -25.49
N LEU A 252 -10.07 8.87 -24.74
CA LEU A 252 -8.95 9.60 -24.13
C LEU A 252 -7.99 10.22 -25.16
N ASP A 253 -8.00 9.72 -26.40
CA ASP A 253 -7.26 10.28 -27.53
C ASP A 253 -7.93 11.53 -28.14
N GLY A 254 -9.04 11.99 -27.54
CA GLY A 254 -9.81 13.14 -28.02
C GLY A 254 -10.77 12.81 -29.15
N SER A 255 -10.89 11.54 -29.57
CA SER A 255 -11.87 11.15 -30.58
C SER A 255 -13.29 11.13 -30.00
N VAL A 256 -14.25 11.60 -30.81
CA VAL A 256 -15.66 11.70 -30.48
C VAL A 256 -16.47 11.05 -31.58
N LYS A 257 -17.32 10.10 -31.20
CA LYS A 257 -18.26 9.43 -32.11
C LYS A 257 -19.66 9.50 -31.54
N ALA A 258 -20.60 9.90 -32.38
CA ALA A 258 -22.01 9.87 -32.06
C ALA A 258 -22.76 9.19 -33.19
N LEU A 259 -23.61 8.22 -32.87
CA LEU A 259 -24.37 7.45 -33.83
C LEU A 259 -25.79 7.24 -33.29
N TYR A 260 -26.77 7.54 -34.13
CA TYR A 260 -28.15 7.15 -33.91
C TYR A 260 -28.69 6.50 -35.18
N SER A 261 -29.09 5.23 -35.10
CA SER A 261 -29.62 4.51 -36.24
C SER A 261 -30.87 3.72 -35.90
N VAL A 262 -31.76 3.60 -36.87
CA VAL A 262 -32.93 2.73 -36.81
C VAL A 262 -32.90 1.83 -38.02
N LYS A 263 -32.96 0.53 -37.77
CA LYS A 263 -33.02 -0.52 -38.78
C LYS A 263 -34.31 -1.29 -38.63
N LEU A 264 -35.07 -1.40 -39.70
CA LEU A 264 -36.28 -2.19 -39.80
C LEU A 264 -35.99 -3.34 -40.75
N GLN A 265 -36.34 -4.55 -40.33
CA GLN A 265 -36.28 -5.75 -41.15
C GLN A 265 -37.63 -6.46 -41.06
N ALA A 266 -38.15 -6.87 -42.21
CA ALA A 266 -39.33 -7.71 -42.26
C ALA A 266 -39.07 -8.91 -43.17
N HIS A 267 -39.54 -10.07 -42.77
CA HIS A 267 -39.64 -11.25 -43.60
C HIS A 267 -41.11 -11.60 -43.76
N ALA A 268 -41.58 -11.61 -45.01
CA ALA A 268 -42.96 -11.97 -45.31
C ALA A 268 -43.00 -12.70 -46.66
N ASN A 269 -43.76 -13.78 -46.75
CA ASN A 269 -43.95 -14.57 -47.97
C ASN A 269 -42.63 -15.01 -48.63
N GLY A 270 -41.61 -15.36 -47.84
CA GLY A 270 -40.29 -15.78 -48.32
C GLY A 270 -39.39 -14.65 -48.83
N GLN A 271 -39.83 -13.39 -48.79
CA GLN A 271 -39.05 -12.21 -49.19
C GLN A 271 -38.57 -11.42 -47.96
N LYS A 272 -37.38 -10.81 -48.05
CA LYS A 272 -36.83 -9.95 -47.00
C LYS A 272 -36.89 -8.50 -47.45
N TYR A 273 -37.40 -7.66 -46.57
CA TYR A 273 -37.47 -6.21 -46.74
C TYR A 273 -36.63 -5.56 -45.65
N ALA A 274 -35.92 -4.49 -46.01
CA ALA A 274 -35.17 -3.70 -45.06
C ALA A 274 -35.33 -2.22 -45.36
N ALA A 275 -35.54 -1.43 -44.32
CA ALA A 275 -35.51 0.01 -44.38
C ALA A 275 -34.77 0.54 -43.16
N GLY A 276 -34.22 1.73 -43.24
CA GLY A 276 -33.54 2.32 -42.10
C GLY A 276 -32.97 3.69 -42.38
N TRP A 277 -32.50 4.30 -41.32
CA TRP A 277 -31.81 5.57 -41.39
C TRP A 277 -30.75 5.66 -40.31
N GLN A 278 -29.78 6.53 -40.54
CA GLN A 278 -28.67 6.75 -39.65
C GLN A 278 -28.30 8.22 -39.62
N LEU A 279 -28.04 8.72 -38.42
CA LEU A 279 -27.35 9.96 -38.12
C LEU A 279 -26.02 9.62 -37.46
N GLY A 280 -24.94 10.20 -37.93
CA GLY A 280 -23.61 9.90 -37.43
C GLY A 280 -22.68 11.10 -37.46
N PHE A 281 -21.75 11.12 -36.51
CA PHE A 281 -20.58 11.97 -36.50
C PHE A 281 -19.37 11.13 -36.09
N ASP A 282 -18.28 11.27 -36.82
CA ASP A 282 -16.99 10.69 -36.48
C ASP A 282 -15.91 11.76 -36.57
N SER A 283 -15.31 12.13 -35.43
CA SER A 283 -14.27 13.16 -35.36
C SER A 283 -13.04 12.81 -36.22
N GLY A 284 -12.76 11.53 -36.46
CA GLY A 284 -11.65 11.09 -37.30
C GLY A 284 -11.80 11.48 -38.77
N THR A 285 -13.04 11.64 -39.25
CA THR A 285 -13.34 12.15 -40.59
C THR A 285 -13.84 13.59 -40.59
N SER A 286 -14.27 14.09 -39.42
CA SER A 286 -14.94 15.39 -39.26
C SER A 286 -16.18 15.56 -40.15
N VAL A 287 -16.81 14.43 -40.51
CA VAL A 287 -18.01 14.39 -41.34
C VAL A 287 -19.22 14.04 -40.48
N THR A 288 -20.28 14.85 -40.60
CA THR A 288 -21.63 14.45 -40.20
C THR A 288 -22.31 13.73 -41.35
N THR A 289 -22.95 12.60 -41.07
CA THR A 289 -23.64 11.79 -42.07
C THR A 289 -25.10 11.62 -41.68
N MET A 290 -26.00 11.91 -42.62
CA MET A 290 -27.39 11.46 -42.58
C MET A 290 -27.63 10.53 -43.77
N ALA A 291 -27.96 9.27 -43.50
CA ALA A 291 -28.16 8.25 -44.51
C ALA A 291 -29.54 7.61 -44.37
N PHE A 292 -30.15 7.27 -45.51
CA PHE A 292 -31.43 6.58 -45.58
C PHE A 292 -31.32 5.38 -46.54
N GLN A 293 -31.97 4.29 -46.17
CA GLN A 293 -32.13 3.11 -47.02
C GLN A 293 -33.61 2.74 -47.05
N ALA A 294 -34.23 2.79 -48.23
CA ALA A 294 -35.61 2.35 -48.47
C ALA A 294 -35.87 2.22 -49.98
N ASP A 295 -36.89 1.44 -50.36
CA ASP A 295 -37.37 1.38 -51.74
C ASP A 295 -38.13 2.66 -52.16
N ARG A 296 -38.78 3.32 -51.19
CA ARG A 296 -39.58 4.52 -51.37
C ARG A 296 -39.39 5.46 -50.19
N PHE A 297 -39.10 6.73 -50.47
CA PHE A 297 -39.10 7.80 -49.46
C PHE A 297 -40.26 8.75 -49.77
N LEU A 298 -41.24 8.89 -48.88
CA LEU A 298 -42.47 9.65 -49.14
C LEU A 298 -42.68 10.66 -48.02
N TRP A 299 -42.91 11.92 -48.39
CA TRP A 299 -43.41 12.92 -47.46
C TRP A 299 -44.93 12.93 -47.54
N PHE A 300 -45.65 12.64 -46.47
CA PHE A 300 -47.11 12.71 -46.44
C PHE A 300 -47.58 14.03 -45.83
N ASN A 301 -48.63 14.60 -46.40
CA ASN A 301 -49.38 15.67 -45.76
C ASN A 301 -50.79 15.15 -45.43
N SER A 302 -51.14 15.11 -44.14
CA SER A 302 -52.45 14.64 -43.67
C SER A 302 -53.44 15.78 -43.37
N SER A 303 -53.05 17.06 -43.53
CA SER A 303 -53.86 18.20 -43.11
C SER A 303 -55.09 18.47 -43.99
N SER A 304 -55.20 17.82 -45.16
CA SER A 304 -56.30 18.01 -46.11
C SER A 304 -57.23 16.79 -46.24
N GLY A 305 -57.03 15.72 -45.48
CA GLY A 305 -57.82 14.47 -45.60
C GLY A 305 -57.55 13.66 -46.89
N GLN A 306 -56.73 14.18 -47.81
CA GLN A 306 -56.23 13.47 -48.99
C GLN A 306 -54.76 13.12 -48.78
N THR A 307 -54.40 11.83 -48.88
CA THR A 307 -53.01 11.37 -48.78
C THR A 307 -52.25 11.71 -50.06
N VAL A 308 -51.90 12.98 -50.24
CA VAL A 308 -50.99 13.42 -51.30
C VAL A 308 -49.57 13.38 -50.75
N ALA A 309 -48.64 12.77 -51.50
CA ALA A 309 -47.22 12.82 -51.20
C ALA A 309 -46.57 13.98 -51.98
N PRO A 310 -46.46 15.21 -51.43
CA PRO A 310 -45.89 16.36 -52.14
C PRO A 310 -44.45 16.13 -52.63
N VAL A 311 -43.70 15.26 -51.96
CA VAL A 311 -42.36 14.84 -52.35
C VAL A 311 -42.24 13.32 -52.21
N SER A 312 -41.70 12.67 -53.24
CA SER A 312 -41.38 11.24 -53.19
C SER A 312 -40.08 10.92 -53.90
N ILE A 313 -39.35 9.91 -53.44
CA ILE A 313 -38.21 9.31 -54.12
C ILE A 313 -38.53 7.85 -54.37
N VAL A 314 -38.59 7.45 -55.65
CA VAL A 314 -38.94 6.10 -56.09
C VAL A 314 -38.11 5.76 -57.32
N GLY A 315 -37.52 4.57 -57.37
CA GLY A 315 -36.71 4.15 -58.51
C GLY A 315 -35.53 5.08 -58.80
N GLY A 316 -34.99 5.72 -57.77
CA GLY A 316 -33.88 6.69 -57.89
C GLY A 316 -34.28 8.08 -58.41
N GLN A 317 -35.56 8.33 -58.68
CA GLN A 317 -36.05 9.63 -59.13
C GLN A 317 -36.85 10.33 -58.04
N MET A 318 -36.61 11.63 -57.88
CA MET A 318 -37.38 12.50 -56.99
C MET A 318 -38.52 13.16 -57.76
N PHE A 319 -39.74 13.04 -57.24
CA PHE A 319 -40.93 13.71 -57.74
C PHE A 319 -41.37 14.75 -56.73
N ILE A 320 -41.58 15.99 -57.19
CA ILE A 320 -42.03 17.12 -56.38
C ILE A 320 -43.23 17.74 -57.08
N ASN A 321 -44.36 17.84 -56.39
CA ASN A 321 -45.58 18.43 -56.97
C ASN A 321 -45.46 19.94 -57.14
N ASN A 322 -44.92 20.62 -56.13
CA ASN A 322 -44.64 22.05 -56.16
C ASN A 322 -43.43 22.36 -55.28
N ALA A 323 -42.53 23.23 -55.74
CA ALA A 323 -41.36 23.67 -55.00
C ALA A 323 -41.27 25.19 -54.99
N MET A 324 -41.18 25.80 -53.81
CA MET A 324 -40.80 27.20 -53.66
C MET A 324 -39.32 27.24 -53.31
N ILE A 325 -38.50 27.88 -54.16
CA ILE A 325 -37.05 27.98 -53.99
C ILE A 325 -36.72 29.46 -53.93
N GLN A 326 -36.17 29.92 -52.80
CA GLN A 326 -35.81 31.34 -52.62
C GLN A 326 -34.71 31.75 -53.60
N ASP A 327 -33.60 31.01 -53.61
CA ASP A 327 -32.47 31.21 -54.51
C ASP A 327 -32.09 29.87 -55.16
N GLY A 328 -32.44 29.71 -56.44
CA GLY A 328 -32.20 28.48 -57.20
C GLY A 328 -31.07 28.65 -58.20
N SER A 329 -30.07 27.77 -58.16
CA SER A 329 -29.09 27.62 -59.24
C SER A 329 -29.23 26.23 -59.86
N ILE A 330 -29.40 26.19 -61.18
CA ILE A 330 -29.48 24.94 -61.94
C ILE A 330 -28.44 25.00 -63.05
N THR A 331 -27.39 24.19 -62.96
CA THR A 331 -26.33 24.15 -63.99
C THR A 331 -26.89 23.72 -65.34
N ASN A 332 -27.75 22.69 -65.36
CA ASN A 332 -28.44 22.22 -66.55
C ASN A 332 -29.82 21.67 -66.18
N ALA A 333 -30.87 22.06 -66.90
CA ALA A 333 -32.23 21.58 -66.69
C ALA A 333 -32.79 20.96 -67.99
N LYS A 334 -33.33 19.73 -67.90
CA LYS A 334 -34.14 19.15 -68.97
C LYS A 334 -35.61 19.43 -68.68
N ILE A 335 -36.23 20.27 -69.51
CA ILE A 335 -37.61 20.76 -69.31
C ILE A 335 -38.47 20.21 -70.43
N GLY A 336 -39.60 19.59 -70.08
CA GLY A 336 -40.47 18.91 -71.04
C GLY A 336 -41.56 19.78 -71.70
N ASN A 337 -41.95 20.91 -71.08
CA ASN A 337 -43.08 21.71 -71.55
C ASN A 337 -42.71 23.19 -71.76
N VAL A 338 -42.79 24.02 -70.71
CA VAL A 338 -42.52 25.46 -70.81
C VAL A 338 -41.76 25.98 -69.58
N ILE A 339 -41.07 27.10 -69.73
CA ILE A 339 -40.78 28.01 -68.60
C ILE A 339 -41.45 29.33 -68.93
N GLN A 340 -42.17 29.94 -67.98
CA GLN A 340 -42.90 31.17 -68.23
C GLN A 340 -43.03 32.02 -66.97
N SER A 341 -43.30 33.31 -67.17
CA SER A 341 -43.69 34.21 -66.09
C SER A 341 -45.08 33.90 -65.55
N THR A 342 -45.31 34.23 -64.28
CA THR A 342 -46.66 34.25 -63.69
C THR A 342 -47.41 35.55 -63.98
N ALA A 343 -46.69 36.66 -64.17
CA ALA A 343 -47.26 37.93 -64.59
C ALA A 343 -47.76 37.88 -66.04
N LEU A 344 -48.86 38.57 -66.31
CA LEU A 344 -49.50 38.64 -67.61
C LEU A 344 -49.25 39.99 -68.28
N GLY A 345 -49.15 39.98 -69.60
CA GLY A 345 -49.12 41.18 -70.44
C GLY A 345 -50.52 41.75 -70.67
N ALA A 346 -50.58 42.91 -71.33
CA ALA A 346 -51.85 43.57 -71.64
C ALA A 346 -52.77 42.75 -72.58
N ASN A 347 -52.23 41.71 -73.23
CA ASN A 347 -52.96 40.76 -74.06
C ASN A 347 -53.46 39.52 -73.30
N GLY A 348 -53.25 39.42 -71.99
CA GLY A 348 -53.67 38.28 -71.15
C GLY A 348 -52.76 37.06 -71.18
N GLU A 349 -51.69 37.08 -71.97
CA GLU A 349 -50.68 36.01 -72.05
C GLU A 349 -49.51 36.27 -71.08
N PRO A 350 -48.73 35.25 -70.67
CA PRO A 350 -47.53 35.45 -69.83
C PRO A 350 -46.57 36.48 -70.43
N LEU A 351 -46.01 37.38 -69.61
CA LEU A 351 -45.01 38.37 -70.05
C LEU A 351 -43.85 37.75 -70.83
N TRP A 352 -43.41 36.55 -70.45
CA TRP A 352 -42.55 35.75 -71.31
C TRP A 352 -42.88 34.28 -71.17
N LYS A 353 -42.67 33.54 -72.26
CA LYS A 353 -42.83 32.08 -72.30
C LYS A 353 -41.79 31.49 -73.24
N LEU A 354 -41.02 30.54 -72.73
CA LEU A 354 -40.14 29.68 -73.52
C LEU A 354 -40.80 28.31 -73.63
N ASP A 355 -41.39 28.05 -74.78
CA ASP A 355 -42.04 26.80 -75.15
C ASP A 355 -41.03 25.84 -75.77
N LYS A 356 -40.95 24.62 -75.25
CA LYS A 356 -39.97 23.62 -75.72
C LYS A 356 -40.37 22.93 -77.02
N GLY A 357 -41.53 23.28 -77.60
CA GLY A 357 -41.89 23.06 -79.00
C GLY A 357 -41.23 24.03 -79.98
N GLY A 358 -40.41 24.99 -79.51
CA GLY A 358 -39.53 25.81 -80.35
C GLY A 358 -39.88 27.30 -80.42
N ALA A 359 -40.77 27.80 -79.55
CA ALA A 359 -41.17 29.20 -79.54
C ALA A 359 -40.73 29.93 -78.27
N PHE A 360 -40.29 31.17 -78.42
CA PHE A 360 -40.09 32.12 -77.33
C PHE A 360 -40.97 33.35 -77.57
N THR A 361 -41.75 33.77 -76.57
CA THR A 361 -42.60 34.96 -76.64
C THR A 361 -42.25 35.94 -75.55
N MET A 362 -42.31 37.23 -75.87
CA MET A 362 -42.24 38.32 -74.90
C MET A 362 -43.39 39.31 -75.14
N ASN A 363 -44.24 39.51 -74.15
CA ASN A 363 -45.41 40.38 -74.21
C ASN A 363 -45.17 41.66 -73.41
N SER A 364 -45.65 42.79 -73.93
CA SER A 364 -45.61 44.07 -73.22
C SER A 364 -46.59 44.06 -72.05
N ALA A 365 -46.12 44.55 -70.89
CA ALA A 365 -46.95 44.71 -69.71
C ALA A 365 -48.01 45.83 -69.87
N THR A 366 -47.84 46.75 -70.84
CA THR A 366 -48.67 47.97 -70.93
C THR A 366 -49.23 48.23 -72.32
N SER A 367 -48.36 48.25 -73.35
CA SER A 367 -48.73 48.73 -74.70
C SER A 367 -49.48 47.73 -75.56
N GLY A 368 -49.61 46.47 -75.13
CA GLY A 368 -50.21 45.39 -75.92
C GLY A 368 -49.33 44.82 -77.04
N GLY A 369 -48.19 45.44 -77.36
CA GLY A 369 -47.23 44.90 -78.31
C GLY A 369 -46.51 43.65 -77.80
N PHE A 370 -45.93 42.86 -78.70
CA PHE A 370 -45.25 41.61 -78.35
C PHE A 370 -44.22 41.18 -79.39
N MET A 371 -43.28 40.32 -78.96
CA MET A 371 -42.32 39.63 -79.80
C MET A 371 -42.59 38.13 -79.76
N ARG A 372 -42.45 37.46 -80.92
CA ARG A 372 -42.48 36.01 -81.04
C ARG A 372 -41.30 35.54 -81.89
N GLN A 373 -40.50 34.68 -81.28
CA GLN A 373 -39.43 33.94 -81.92
C GLN A 373 -39.87 32.49 -82.07
N THR A 374 -39.69 31.93 -83.26
CA THR A 374 -39.90 30.51 -83.56
C THR A 374 -38.65 29.93 -84.24
N ALA A 375 -38.72 28.69 -84.72
CA ALA A 375 -37.64 28.11 -85.53
C ALA A 375 -37.45 28.83 -86.88
N GLU A 376 -38.49 29.54 -87.33
CA GLU A 376 -38.57 30.15 -88.65
C GLU A 376 -38.23 31.66 -88.65
N ALA A 377 -38.66 32.40 -87.62
CA ALA A 377 -38.51 33.86 -87.62
C ALA A 377 -38.60 34.47 -86.22
N ILE A 378 -38.11 35.70 -86.11
CA ILE A 378 -38.41 36.64 -85.01
C ILE A 378 -39.32 37.72 -85.58
N LYS A 379 -40.49 37.91 -84.96
CA LYS A 379 -41.47 38.93 -85.36
C LYS A 379 -41.87 39.78 -84.17
N VAL A 380 -41.99 41.09 -84.39
CA VAL A 380 -42.41 42.08 -83.38
C VAL A 380 -43.63 42.83 -83.88
N TYR A 381 -44.68 42.84 -83.06
CA TYR A 381 -45.96 43.48 -83.34
C TYR A 381 -46.23 44.61 -82.35
N ASP A 382 -46.91 45.66 -82.80
CA ASP A 382 -47.46 46.66 -81.90
C ASP A 382 -48.80 46.21 -81.27
N GLY A 383 -49.36 47.02 -80.37
CA GLY A 383 -50.62 46.73 -79.69
C GLY A 383 -51.85 46.67 -80.61
N ASN A 384 -51.73 47.12 -81.86
CA ASN A 384 -52.76 47.04 -82.88
C ASN A 384 -52.54 45.85 -83.83
N LEU A 385 -51.66 44.90 -83.46
CA LEU A 385 -51.30 43.71 -84.24
C LEU A 385 -50.60 44.02 -85.57
N VAL A 386 -50.02 45.21 -85.72
CA VAL A 386 -49.25 45.55 -86.93
C VAL A 386 -47.82 45.06 -86.77
N LEU A 387 -47.35 44.25 -87.73
CA LEU A 387 -45.97 43.80 -87.79
C LEU A 387 -45.04 45.00 -88.00
N ARG A 388 -44.11 45.21 -87.06
CA ARG A 388 -43.15 46.32 -87.08
C ARG A 388 -41.74 45.86 -87.45
N VAL A 389 -41.37 44.67 -87.01
CA VAL A 389 -40.05 44.08 -87.29
C VAL A 389 -40.24 42.60 -87.59
N GLN A 390 -39.54 42.11 -88.62
CA GLN A 390 -39.44 40.68 -88.91
C GLN A 390 -37.99 40.35 -89.30
N ILE A 391 -37.46 39.26 -88.74
CA ILE A 391 -36.13 38.70 -89.01
C ILE A 391 -36.31 37.21 -89.33
N GLY A 392 -35.89 36.76 -90.52
CA GLY A 392 -36.36 35.50 -91.11
C GLY A 392 -37.83 35.63 -91.56
N ASN A 393 -38.53 34.60 -91.97
CA ASN A 393 -38.24 33.83 -93.17
C ASN A 393 -38.53 34.68 -94.41
N LEU A 394 -37.76 34.44 -95.48
CA LEU A 394 -38.26 34.63 -96.84
C LEU A 394 -37.88 33.40 -97.68
N ASP A 395 -38.93 32.61 -97.90
CA ASP A 395 -39.12 31.43 -98.76
C ASP A 395 -38.49 30.08 -98.34
N VAL A 396 -39.29 29.28 -97.62
CA VAL A 396 -39.18 27.83 -97.27
C VAL A 396 -37.88 27.36 -96.62
#